data_AF-A0ABC9NH76-F1
#
_entry.id   AF-A0ABC9NH76-F1
#
_cell.length_a   1.000
_cell.length_b   1.000
_cell.length_c   1.000
_cell.angle_alpha   90.00
_cell.angle_beta   90.00
_cell.angle_gamma   90.00
#
_symmetry.space_group_name_H-M   'P 1'
#
loop_
_entity.id
_entity.type
_entity.pdbx_description
1 polymer ?
#
loop_
_entity_poly.entity_id
_entity_poly.type
_entity_poly.pdbx_seq_one_letter_code
_entity_poly.pdbx_strand_id
1 'polypeptide(L)'
;MTDILAIIQNGNGNIKLEVTGEDLLLFSNQLISRAKHELSTAIAEARKEKYLTKEEVKKMCGVCDTTLWHWSKKNYLKPVKVGNKVRYRQSDIQRILGEHNPLI
;
A
#
# COMPACT_ATOMS: atom_id res chain seq x y z
N MET A 1 0.34 14.60 -32.93
CA MET A 1 -0.13 13.42 -32.18
C MET A 1 -1.03 13.94 -31.08
N THR A 2 -2.35 13.85 -31.28
CA THR A 2 -3.37 14.43 -30.39
C THR A 2 -3.92 13.34 -29.49
N ASP A 3 -3.69 13.44 -28.18
CA ASP A 3 -4.24 12.49 -27.20
C ASP A 3 -5.77 12.66 -27.09
N ILE A 4 -6.51 11.57 -27.34
CA ILE A 4 -7.97 11.49 -27.18
C ILE A 4 -8.42 11.97 -25.79
N LEU A 5 -7.61 11.69 -24.77
CA LEU A 5 -7.84 12.11 -23.38
C LEU A 5 -7.91 13.63 -23.21
N ALA A 6 -7.06 14.39 -23.90
CA ALA A 6 -7.04 15.84 -23.82
C ALA A 6 -8.30 16.46 -24.44
N ILE A 7 -8.87 15.80 -25.45
CA ILE A 7 -10.11 16.23 -26.11
C ILE A 7 -11.31 15.94 -25.20
N ILE A 8 -11.33 14.80 -24.51
CA ILE A 8 -12.40 14.43 -23.57
C ILE A 8 -12.36 15.33 -22.32
N GLN A 9 -11.19 15.63 -21.76
CA GLN A 9 -11.07 16.44 -20.54
C GLN A 9 -11.45 17.90 -20.72
N ASN A 10 -11.23 18.47 -21.91
CA ASN A 10 -11.56 19.85 -22.23
C ASN A 10 -12.94 19.99 -22.90
N GLY A 11 -13.64 18.88 -23.11
CA GLY A 11 -14.91 18.83 -23.81
C GLY A 11 -16.09 19.22 -22.93
N ASN A 12 -16.51 20.48 -22.96
CA ASN A 12 -17.77 20.92 -22.36
C ASN A 12 -18.96 20.56 -23.28
N GLY A 13 -19.39 19.29 -23.27
CA GLY A 13 -20.64 18.86 -23.92
C GLY A 13 -20.61 17.48 -24.56
N ASN A 14 -21.67 17.13 -25.29
CA ASN A 14 -21.75 15.87 -26.03
C ASN A 14 -20.89 15.94 -27.29
N ILE A 15 -19.83 15.12 -27.34
CA ILE A 15 -18.88 15.06 -28.45
C ILE A 15 -19.07 13.73 -29.19
N LYS A 16 -19.22 13.81 -30.52
CA LYS A 16 -19.10 12.65 -31.40
C LYS A 16 -17.69 12.67 -31.99
N LEU A 17 -16.88 11.68 -31.63
CA LEU A 17 -15.52 11.53 -32.15
C LEU A 17 -15.50 10.42 -33.19
N GLU A 18 -15.02 10.72 -34.38
CA GLU A 18 -14.64 9.70 -35.36
C GLU A 18 -13.17 9.37 -35.12
N VAL A 19 -12.88 8.12 -34.77
CA VAL A 19 -11.54 7.64 -34.44
C VAL A 19 -11.20 6.42 -35.27
N THR A 20 -9.92 6.24 -35.55
CA THR A 20 -9.44 5.01 -36.17
C THR A 20 -9.42 3.88 -35.13
N GLY A 21 -9.48 2.63 -35.59
CA GLY A 21 -9.36 1.47 -34.69
C GLY A 21 -8.02 1.43 -33.95
N GLU A 22 -6.96 1.96 -34.58
CA GLU A 22 -5.62 2.07 -33.99
C GLU A 22 -5.60 3.06 -32.82
N ASP A 23 -6.24 4.22 -32.98
CA ASP A 23 -6.35 5.23 -31.93
C ASP A 23 -7.18 4.72 -30.74
N LEU A 24 -8.25 3.96 -31.00
CA LEU A 24 -9.07 3.35 -29.93
C LEU A 24 -8.28 2.30 -29.15
N LEU A 25 -7.47 1.49 -29.83
CA LEU A 25 -6.61 0.49 -29.20
C LEU A 25 -5.54 1.18 -28.33
N LEU A 26 -4.91 2.24 -28.84
CA LEU A 26 -3.93 3.02 -28.08
C LEU A 26 -4.55 3.62 -26.81
N PHE A 27 -5.74 4.22 -26.94
CA PHE A 27 -6.48 4.77 -25.81
C PHE A 27 -6.84 3.70 -24.76
N SER A 28 -7.30 2.51 -25.19
CA SER A 28 -7.61 1.41 -24.28
C SER A 28 -6.40 0.94 -23.48
N ASN A 29 -5.24 0.83 -24.13
CA ASN A 29 -3.98 0.45 -23.49
C ASN A 29 -3.49 1.53 -22.52
N GLN A 30 -3.63 2.81 -22.87
CA GLN A 30 -3.31 3.93 -21.98
C GLN A 30 -4.21 3.93 -20.74
N LEU A 31 -5.52 3.71 -20.87
CA LEU A 31 -6.44 3.60 -19.74
C LEU A 31 -6.08 2.42 -18.83
N ILE A 32 -5.83 1.24 -19.39
CA ILE A 32 -5.44 0.05 -18.64
C ILE A 32 -4.11 0.28 -17.91
N SER A 33 -3.14 0.91 -18.58
CA SER A 33 -1.84 1.24 -17.99
C SER A 33 -1.98 2.20 -16.81
N ARG A 34 -2.82 3.24 -16.93
CA ARG A 34 -3.11 4.18 -15.83
C ARG A 34 -3.82 3.50 -14.67
N ALA A 35 -4.86 2.72 -14.93
CA ALA A 35 -5.55 1.97 -13.89
C ALA A 35 -4.60 1.00 -13.17
N LYS A 36 -3.74 0.29 -13.91
CA LYS A 36 -2.67 -0.54 -13.32
C LYS A 36 -1.67 0.28 -12.52
N HIS A 37 -1.28 1.46 -13.01
CA HIS A 37 -0.35 2.34 -12.31
C HIS A 37 -0.95 2.81 -10.98
N GLU A 38 -2.18 3.31 -10.97
CA GLU A 38 -2.87 3.76 -9.75
C GLU A 38 -3.05 2.61 -8.74
N LEU A 39 -3.44 1.42 -9.21
CA LEU A 39 -3.52 0.23 -8.37
C LEU A 39 -2.15 -0.15 -7.80
N SER A 40 -1.09 -0.07 -8.61
CA SER A 40 0.27 -0.40 -8.17
C SER A 40 0.83 0.62 -7.19
N THR A 41 0.49 1.91 -7.29
CA THR A 41 0.84 2.93 -6.29
C THR A 41 0.08 2.73 -4.99
N ALA A 42 -1.22 2.45 -5.04
CA ALA A 42 -2.01 2.17 -3.84
C ALA A 42 -1.52 0.87 -3.14
N ILE A 43 -1.19 -0.16 -3.92
CA ILE A 43 -0.61 -1.40 -3.39
C ILE A 43 0.81 -1.17 -2.87
N ALA A 44 1.64 -0.35 -3.52
CA ALA A 44 2.99 -0.03 -3.05
C ALA A 44 2.96 0.77 -1.75
N GLU A 45 1.99 1.68 -1.58
CA GLU A 45 1.79 2.42 -0.33
C GLU A 45 1.22 1.55 0.79
N ALA A 46 0.32 0.61 0.47
CA ALA A 46 -0.13 -0.41 1.40
C ALA A 46 0.96 -1.43 1.75
N ARG A 47 1.92 -1.67 0.83
CA ARG A 47 3.08 -2.57 1.00
C ARG A 47 4.32 -1.88 1.56
N LYS A 48 4.27 -0.59 1.94
CA LYS A 48 5.31 -0.01 2.78
C LYS A 48 5.23 -0.72 4.13
N GLU A 49 5.97 -1.82 4.28
CA GLU A 49 6.21 -2.48 5.56
C GLU A 49 6.71 -1.41 6.53
N LYS A 50 5.79 -0.91 7.35
CA LYS A 50 6.09 0.08 8.36
C LYS A 50 6.84 -0.62 9.48
N TYR A 51 8.01 -0.07 9.80
CA TYR A 51 8.86 -0.56 10.86
C TYR A 51 8.64 0.28 12.11
N LEU A 52 8.02 -0.33 13.11
CA LEU A 52 7.69 0.28 14.39
C LEU A 52 8.87 0.17 15.36
N THR A 53 9.05 1.20 16.17
CA THR A 53 10.03 1.23 17.25
C THR A 53 9.52 0.45 18.47
N LYS A 54 10.44 0.03 19.35
CA LYS A 54 10.10 -0.68 20.60
C LYS A 54 9.01 0.03 21.43
N GLU A 55 9.02 1.35 21.48
CA GLU A 55 8.06 2.14 22.26
C GLU A 55 6.67 2.12 21.63
N GLU A 56 6.59 2.18 20.30
CA GLU A 56 5.33 2.06 19.57
C GLU A 56 4.73 0.66 19.75
N VAL A 57 5.55 -0.40 19.66
CA VAL A 57 5.08 -1.77 19.88
C VAL A 57 4.55 -1.96 21.30
N LYS A 58 5.24 -1.42 22.30
CA LYS A 58 4.78 -1.47 23.70
C LYS A 58 3.44 -0.78 23.87
N LYS A 59 3.25 0.39 23.25
CA LYS A 59 1.97 1.12 23.28
C LYS A 59 0.85 0.34 22.56
N MET A 60 1.14 -0.22 21.39
CA MET A 60 0.14 -0.96 20.60
C MET A 60 -0.28 -2.28 21.27
N CYS A 61 0.68 -3.06 21.77
CA CYS A 61 0.41 -4.35 22.38
C CYS A 61 0.12 -4.27 23.90
N GLY A 62 0.29 -3.11 24.53
CA GLY A 62 0.12 -2.95 25.98
C GLY A 62 1.12 -3.75 26.82
N VAL A 63 2.31 -4.03 26.30
CA VAL A 63 3.33 -4.90 26.94
C VAL A 63 4.53 -4.11 27.47
N CYS A 64 5.23 -4.68 28.45
CA CYS A 64 6.47 -4.14 29.02
C CYS A 64 7.74 -4.66 28.27
N ASP A 65 8.89 -4.01 28.49
CA ASP A 65 10.15 -4.36 27.80
C ASP A 65 10.59 -5.80 28.04
N THR A 66 10.34 -6.33 29.24
CA THR A 66 10.66 -7.72 29.61
C THR A 66 9.85 -8.71 28.77
N THR A 67 8.57 -8.43 28.52
CA THR A 67 7.72 -9.24 27.63
C THR A 67 8.21 -9.18 26.19
N LEU A 68 8.57 -8.00 25.69
CA LEU A 68 9.11 -7.81 24.35
C LEU A 68 10.44 -8.58 24.15
N TRP A 69 11.32 -8.55 25.17
CA TRP A 69 12.55 -9.35 25.20
C TRP A 69 12.27 -10.85 25.17
N HIS A 70 11.28 -11.29 25.95
CA HIS A 70 10.85 -12.68 25.98
C HIS A 70 10.29 -13.14 24.62
N TRP A 71 9.52 -12.29 23.94
CA TRP A 71 9.01 -12.53 22.58
C TRP A 71 10.15 -12.64 21.56
N SER A 72 11.17 -11.78 21.67
CA SER A 72 12.36 -11.86 20.84
C SER A 72 13.13 -13.17 21.08
N LYS A 73 13.23 -13.65 22.33
CA LYS A 73 13.90 -14.92 22.67
C LYS A 73 13.13 -16.14 22.18
N LYS A 74 11.79 -16.13 22.32
CA LYS A 74 10.90 -17.22 21.87
C LYS A 74 10.60 -17.20 20.38
N ASN A 75 11.21 -16.30 19.61
CA ASN A 75 10.97 -16.12 18.18
C ASN A 75 9.50 -15.76 17.83
N TYR A 76 8.74 -15.30 18.82
CA TYR A 76 7.33 -14.94 18.68
C TYR A 76 7.15 -13.60 17.95
N LEU A 77 8.00 -12.62 18.26
CA LEU A 77 8.11 -11.35 17.54
C LEU A 77 9.58 -11.17 17.14
N LYS A 78 9.86 -11.14 15.83
CA LYS A 78 11.23 -11.03 15.32
C LYS A 78 11.68 -9.57 15.26
N PRO A 79 12.68 -9.15 16.05
CA PRO A 79 13.29 -7.83 15.87
C PRO A 79 14.07 -7.77 14.56
N VAL A 80 13.87 -6.71 13.80
CA VAL A 80 14.63 -6.38 12.59
C VAL A 80 15.60 -5.24 12.94
N LYS A 81 16.90 -5.46 12.71
CA LYS A 81 17.89 -4.40 12.83
C LYS A 81 17.87 -3.55 11.56
N VAL A 82 17.42 -2.30 11.68
CA VAL A 82 17.47 -1.30 10.61
C VAL A 82 18.57 -0.31 10.98
N GLY A 83 19.78 -0.55 10.48
CA GLY A 83 21.00 0.14 10.93
C GLY A 83 21.31 -0.17 12.40
N ASN A 84 21.50 0.87 13.22
CA ASN A 84 21.76 0.75 14.67
C ASN A 84 20.49 0.66 15.54
N LYS A 85 19.29 0.73 14.95
CA LYS A 85 18.02 0.71 15.70
C LYS A 85 17.29 -0.61 15.48
N VAL A 86 16.82 -1.21 16.58
CA VAL A 86 15.93 -2.35 16.55
C VAL A 86 14.51 -1.87 16.25
N ARG A 87 13.90 -2.43 15.21
CA ARG A 87 12.51 -2.18 14.82
C ARG A 87 11.75 -3.48 14.64
N TYR A 88 10.44 -3.38 14.56
CA TYR A 88 9.53 -4.51 14.41
C TYR A 88 8.62 -4.28 13.22
N ARG A 89 8.32 -5.34 12.47
CA ARG A 89 7.43 -5.23 11.32
C ARG A 89 6.00 -5.04 11.81
N GLN A 90 5.32 -4.03 11.28
CA GLN A 90 3.91 -3.79 11.60
C GLN A 90 3.04 -5.02 11.27
N SER A 91 3.37 -5.77 10.22
CA SER A 91 2.66 -7.00 9.84
C SER A 91 2.73 -8.08 10.93
N ASP A 92 3.91 -8.29 11.53
CA ASP A 92 4.07 -9.23 12.64
C ASP A 92 3.28 -8.79 13.87
N ILE A 93 3.29 -7.49 14.16
CA ILE A 93 2.55 -6.91 15.30
C ILE A 93 1.04 -7.02 15.07
N GLN A 94 0.56 -6.73 13.86
CA GLN A 94 -0.85 -6.85 13.48
C GLN A 94 -1.32 -8.32 13.56
N ARG A 95 -0.46 -9.27 13.17
CA ARG A 95 -0.73 -10.71 13.36
C ARG A 95 -0.85 -11.10 14.83
N ILE A 96 -0.05 -10.49 15.72
CA ILE A 96 -0.10 -10.74 17.17
C ILE A 96 -1.32 -10.09 17.83
N LEU A 97 -1.68 -8.88 17.40
CA LEU A 97 -2.89 -8.19 17.85
C LEU A 97 -4.17 -8.89 17.40
N GLY A 98 -4.07 -9.85 16.47
CA GLY A 98 -5.20 -10.50 15.83
C GLY A 98 -5.88 -9.54 14.86
N GLU A 99 -6.51 -10.09 13.83
CA GLU A 99 -7.47 -9.37 12.99
C GLU A 99 -8.70 -8.98 13.83
N HIS A 100 -8.55 -8.00 14.74
CA HIS A 100 -9.69 -7.27 15.26
C HIS A 100 -10.16 -6.32 14.16
N ASN A 101 -10.76 -6.90 13.11
CA ASN A 101 -11.68 -6.20 12.24
C ASN A 101 -13.06 -6.32 12.90
N PRO A 102 -13.56 -5.30 13.62
CA PRO A 102 -14.88 -5.34 14.20
C PRO A 102 -15.91 -5.08 13.08
N LEU A 103 -16.12 -6.05 12.18
CA LEU A 103 -17.16 -6.00 11.14
C LEU A 103 -17.74 -7.39 10.80
N ILE A 104 -17.95 -8.24 11.81
CA ILE A 104 -18.99 -9.29 11.74
C ILE A 104 -20.04 -8.97 12.79
#